data_AF-A0A7Z9IIP0-F1
#
_entry.id   AF-A0A7Z9IIP0-F1
#
_cell.length_a   1.000
_cell.length_b   1.000
_cell.length_c   1.000
_cell.angle_alpha   90.00
_cell.angle_beta   90.00
_cell.angle_gamma   90.00
#
_symmetry.space_group_name_H-M   'P 1'
#
loop_
_entity.id
_entity.type
_entity.pdbx_description
1 polymer ?
#
loop_
_entity_poly.entity_id
_entity_poly.type
_entity_poly.pdbx_seq_one_letter_code
_entity_poly.pdbx_strand_id
1 'polypeptide(L)'
;MTPNRRDFLRTAGAVSAGLALVGSSACTPDVGRDGLTPKRLLVLGGTGFIGPHMVRYAVERGHEVSIFTRGRSDAELPAGVERLIGDRNDDHTALEGRTWDVVLDNNAQDYRWVQKSTELLKDAVDQYLFVSSISAYELEGFGWEFTMVSRLANANNPTGQ
;
A
#
# COMPACT_ATOMS: atom_id res chain seq x y z
N MET A 1 -6.25 -11.44 55.00
CA MET A 1 -4.82 -11.52 54.60
C MET A 1 -4.75 -11.36 53.09
N THR A 2 -4.11 -10.30 52.61
CA THR A 2 -3.98 -9.97 51.18
C THR A 2 -2.89 -10.86 50.57
N PRO A 3 -3.16 -11.63 49.50
CA PRO A 3 -2.16 -12.50 48.90
C PRO A 3 -0.93 -11.71 48.41
N ASN A 4 0.27 -12.19 48.73
CA ASN A 4 1.54 -11.57 48.30
C ASN A 4 2.00 -12.15 46.96
N ARG A 5 2.77 -11.39 46.17
CA ARG A 5 3.36 -11.78 44.87
C ARG A 5 4.03 -13.16 44.89
N ARG A 6 4.59 -13.58 46.03
CA ARG A 6 5.26 -14.88 46.19
C ARG A 6 4.28 -16.07 46.15
N ASP A 7 3.04 -15.90 46.61
CA ASP A 7 2.03 -16.96 46.58
C ASP A 7 1.44 -17.14 45.17
N PHE A 8 1.38 -16.05 44.39
CA PHE A 8 0.97 -16.10 42.99
C PHE A 8 1.97 -16.88 42.12
N LEU A 9 3.27 -16.64 42.31
CA LEU A 9 4.31 -17.34 41.54
C LEU A 9 4.39 -18.84 41.84
N ARG A 10 4.12 -19.25 43.08
CA ARG A 10 4.05 -20.67 43.45
C ARG A 10 2.82 -21.37 42.88
N THR A 11 1.69 -20.67 42.81
CA THR A 11 0.45 -21.22 42.23
C THR A 11 0.51 -21.29 40.70
N ALA A 12 1.16 -20.33 40.03
CA ALA A 12 1.29 -20.31 38.58
C ALA A 12 2.27 -21.38 38.03
N GLY A 13 3.30 -21.75 38.81
CA GLY A 13 4.32 -22.72 38.38
C GLY A 13 3.87 -24.19 38.35
N ALA A 14 2.72 -24.53 38.94
CA ALA A 14 2.26 -25.92 39.05
C ALA A 14 1.31 -26.37 37.92
N VAL A 15 0.92 -25.47 37.00
CA VAL A 15 -0.01 -25.79 35.89
C VAL A 15 0.72 -26.17 34.59
N SER A 16 2.04 -25.98 34.50
CA SER A 16 2.80 -26.12 33.26
C SER A 16 3.37 -27.53 32.97
N ALA A 17 3.16 -28.53 33.83
CA ALA A 17 3.70 -29.88 33.60
C ALA A 17 2.71 -30.83 32.88
N GLY A 18 1.50 -30.38 32.54
CA GLY A 18 0.41 -31.27 32.12
C GLY A 18 -0.28 -30.97 30.80
N LEU A 19 0.09 -29.91 30.06
CA LEU A 19 -0.47 -29.66 28.73
C LEU A 19 0.53 -30.08 27.65
N ALA A 20 0.49 -31.39 27.41
CA ALA A 20 1.06 -32.05 26.28
C ALA A 20 0.76 -31.33 24.95
N LEU A 21 1.80 -31.17 24.12
CA LEU A 21 1.87 -31.66 22.73
C LEU A 21 0.77 -31.27 21.73
N VAL A 22 -0.12 -30.33 22.04
CA VAL A 22 -0.96 -29.73 21.00
C VAL A 22 -0.08 -28.73 20.27
N GLY A 23 0.33 -29.12 19.06
CA GLY A 23 1.17 -28.33 18.19
C GLY A 23 0.70 -26.88 18.18
N SER A 24 1.63 -25.97 18.45
CA SER A 24 1.53 -24.61 18.00
C SER A 24 1.56 -24.63 16.48
N SER A 25 0.45 -25.05 15.85
CA SER A 25 -0.06 -24.31 14.70
C SER A 25 -0.34 -22.92 15.24
N ALA A 26 0.72 -22.13 15.40
CA ALA A 26 0.60 -20.72 15.21
C ALA A 26 -0.13 -20.59 13.87
N CYS A 27 -1.33 -20.03 13.90
CA CYS A 27 -1.90 -19.41 12.72
C CYS A 27 -0.94 -18.29 12.32
N THR A 28 0.22 -18.64 11.76
CA THR A 28 0.77 -17.83 10.69
C THR A 28 -0.31 -17.89 9.62
N PRO A 29 -0.96 -16.77 9.28
CA PRO A 29 -1.68 -16.74 8.02
C PRO A 29 -0.63 -17.15 6.98
N ASP A 30 -0.79 -18.33 6.40
CA ASP A 30 -0.23 -18.58 5.09
C ASP A 30 -0.92 -17.56 4.19
N VAL A 31 -0.29 -16.39 4.04
CA VAL A 31 -0.72 -15.37 3.10
C VAL A 31 -0.51 -16.01 1.73
N GLY A 32 -1.56 -16.72 1.30
CA GLY A 32 -1.49 -17.86 0.40
C GLY A 32 -0.43 -17.67 -0.68
N ARG A 33 0.55 -18.57 -0.71
CA ARG A 33 1.39 -18.75 -1.91
C ARG A 33 0.64 -19.47 -3.04
N ASP A 34 -0.64 -19.76 -2.83
CA ASP A 34 -1.48 -20.44 -3.79
C ASP A 34 -1.93 -19.51 -4.93
N GLY A 35 -1.39 -19.77 -6.12
CA GLY A 35 -2.07 -19.53 -7.39
C GLY A 35 -2.09 -18.11 -7.96
N LEU A 36 -1.47 -17.11 -7.32
CA LEU A 36 -1.33 -15.80 -7.97
C LEU A 36 -0.32 -15.89 -9.10
N THR A 37 -0.79 -15.71 -10.33
CA THR A 37 0.08 -15.52 -11.49
C THR A 37 0.95 -14.27 -11.26
N PRO A 38 2.27 -14.35 -11.51
CA PRO A 38 3.12 -13.18 -11.58
C PRO A 38 2.50 -12.10 -12.47
N LYS A 39 2.69 -10.84 -12.08
CA LYS A 39 2.12 -9.66 -12.76
C LYS A 39 3.21 -8.64 -12.98
N ARG A 40 3.10 -7.85 -14.05
CA ARG A 40 3.86 -6.62 -14.27
C ARG A 40 3.17 -5.46 -13.57
N LEU A 41 3.84 -4.87 -12.59
CA LEU A 41 3.31 -3.79 -11.78
C LEU A 41 4.08 -2.50 -12.05
N LEU A 42 3.36 -1.40 -12.23
CA LEU A 42 3.92 -0.05 -12.23
C LEU A 42 3.55 0.67 -10.93
N VAL A 43 4.54 1.12 -10.17
CA VAL A 43 4.31 1.92 -8.95
C VAL A 43 4.66 3.38 -9.21
N LEU A 44 3.65 4.25 -9.20
CA LEU A 44 3.84 5.70 -9.31
C LEU A 44 4.24 6.24 -7.92
N GLY A 45 5.49 6.67 -7.77
CA GLY A 45 6.01 7.11 -6.46
C GLY A 45 6.61 6.00 -5.59
N GLY A 46 7.19 4.96 -6.22
CA GLY A 46 7.81 3.81 -5.53
C GLY A 46 8.97 4.13 -4.56
N THR A 47 9.47 5.37 -4.53
CA THR A 47 10.51 5.83 -3.60
C THR A 47 9.99 6.75 -2.48
N GLY A 48 8.68 7.01 -2.42
CA GLY A 48 8.04 7.80 -1.37
C GLY A 48 7.94 7.07 -0.02
N PHE A 49 7.09 7.54 0.89
CA PHE A 49 6.96 6.92 2.22
C PHE A 49 6.44 5.47 2.15
N ILE A 50 5.34 5.25 1.45
CA ILE A 50 4.68 3.92 1.36
C ILE A 50 5.31 3.05 0.25
N GLY A 51 5.87 3.69 -0.79
CA GLY A 51 6.38 3.05 -2.00
C GLY A 51 7.32 1.86 -1.76
N PRO A 52 8.44 2.02 -1.02
CA PRO A 52 9.42 0.95 -0.82
C PRO A 52 8.83 -0.29 -0.16
N HIS A 53 7.87 -0.12 0.76
CA HIS A 53 7.19 -1.24 1.41
C HIS A 53 6.30 -2.01 0.44
N MET A 54 5.53 -1.30 -0.41
CA MET A 54 4.72 -1.93 -1.46
C MET A 54 5.58 -2.66 -2.49
N VAL A 55 6.68 -2.04 -2.92
CA VAL A 55 7.61 -2.64 -3.89
C VAL A 55 8.23 -3.93 -3.32
N ARG A 56 8.73 -3.89 -2.08
CA ARG A 56 9.30 -5.09 -1.43
C ARG A 56 8.28 -6.22 -1.34
N TYR A 57 7.09 -5.91 -0.87
CA TYR A 57 6.01 -6.90 -0.76
C TYR A 57 5.65 -7.49 -2.13
N ALA A 58 5.53 -6.66 -3.16
CA ALA A 58 5.21 -7.13 -4.51
C ALA A 58 6.30 -8.05 -5.10
N VAL A 59 7.57 -7.70 -4.92
CA VAL A 59 8.70 -8.53 -5.36
C VAL A 59 8.75 -9.85 -4.60
N GLU A 60 8.54 -9.85 -3.28
CA GLU A 60 8.47 -11.06 -2.45
C GLU A 60 7.36 -12.03 -2.89
N ARG A 61 6.32 -11.50 -3.56
CA ARG A 61 5.20 -12.27 -4.13
C ARG A 61 5.47 -12.74 -5.57
N GLY A 62 6.64 -12.44 -6.13
CA GLY A 62 7.05 -12.87 -7.47
C GLY A 62 6.53 -11.99 -8.61
N HIS A 63 6.06 -10.77 -8.32
CA HIS A 63 5.67 -9.81 -9.35
C HIS A 63 6.91 -9.13 -9.96
N GLU A 64 6.82 -8.78 -11.24
CA GLU A 64 7.78 -7.91 -11.92
C GLU A 64 7.39 -6.46 -11.63
N VAL A 65 8.30 -5.66 -11.08
CA VAL A 65 7.97 -4.32 -10.58
C VAL A 65 8.84 -3.26 -11.25
N SER A 66 8.17 -2.30 -11.89
CA SER A 66 8.77 -1.04 -12.32
C SER A 66 8.28 0.09 -11.40
N ILE A 67 9.16 1.03 -11.08
CA ILE A 67 8.79 2.26 -10.37
C ILE A 67 8.95 3.47 -11.29
N PHE A 68 8.03 4.42 -11.18
CA PHE A 68 8.15 5.72 -11.85
C PHE A 68 8.49 6.81 -10.83
N THR A 69 9.62 7.48 -11.02
CA THR A 69 10.18 8.44 -10.06
C THR A 69 10.99 9.54 -10.75
N ARG A 70 11.14 10.68 -10.07
CA ARG A 70 11.98 11.81 -10.52
C ARG A 70 13.48 11.55 -10.41
N GLY A 71 13.89 10.39 -9.91
CA GLY A 71 15.30 10.04 -9.68
C GLY A 71 16.00 10.84 -8.59
N ARG A 72 15.25 11.65 -7.80
CA ARG A 72 15.81 12.51 -6.74
C ARG A 72 15.99 11.81 -5.40
N SER A 73 15.20 10.77 -5.13
CA SER A 73 15.23 10.02 -3.88
C SER A 73 15.88 8.68 -4.13
N ASP A 74 16.86 8.33 -3.29
CA ASP A 74 17.46 7.00 -3.33
C ASP A 74 16.86 6.14 -2.22
N ALA A 75 15.81 5.38 -2.58
CA ALA A 75 15.25 4.37 -1.71
C ALA A 75 15.94 3.02 -1.97
N GLU A 76 16.24 2.28 -0.91
CA GLU A 76 16.79 0.94 -1.03
C GLU A 76 15.70 -0.06 -1.42
N LEU A 77 15.65 -0.39 -2.71
CA LEU A 77 14.68 -1.31 -3.30
C LEU A 77 15.33 -2.66 -3.64
N PRO A 78 14.55 -3.76 -3.67
CA PRO A 78 15.05 -5.07 -4.10
C PRO A 78 15.74 -5.02 -5.46
N ALA A 79 16.70 -5.92 -5.67
CA ALA A 79 17.33 -6.10 -6.97
C ALA A 79 16.28 -6.49 -8.03
N GLY A 80 16.47 -6.02 -9.27
CA GLY A 80 15.56 -6.31 -10.38
C GLY A 80 14.36 -5.36 -10.50
N VAL A 81 14.15 -4.45 -9.53
CA VAL A 81 13.15 -3.39 -9.68
C VAL A 81 13.62 -2.39 -10.74
N GLU A 82 12.85 -2.24 -11.82
CA GLU A 82 13.16 -1.27 -12.88
C GLU A 82 12.86 0.16 -12.39
N ARG A 83 13.79 1.09 -12.64
CA ARG A 83 13.59 2.53 -12.35
C ARG A 83 13.31 3.30 -13.63
N LEU A 84 12.07 3.70 -13.81
CA LEU A 84 11.63 4.60 -14.88
C LEU A 84 11.73 6.04 -14.39
N ILE A 85 12.55 6.83 -15.06
CA ILE A 85 12.81 8.23 -14.69
C ILE A 85 11.88 9.15 -15.48
N GLY A 86 11.20 10.03 -14.76
CA GLY A 86 10.35 11.08 -15.33
C GLY A 86 9.68 11.89 -14.22
N ASP A 87 8.70 12.71 -14.57
CA ASP A 87 7.97 13.57 -13.65
C ASP A 87 6.47 13.59 -14.01
N ARG A 88 5.61 13.35 -13.00
CA ARG A 88 4.15 13.33 -13.16
C ARG A 88 3.58 14.67 -13.60
N ASN A 89 4.34 15.76 -13.49
CA ASN A 89 3.91 17.08 -13.93
C ASN A 89 4.07 17.26 -15.44
N ASP A 90 5.19 16.83 -16.01
CA ASP A 90 5.67 17.29 -17.31
C ASP A 90 6.39 16.24 -18.16
N ASP A 91 6.89 15.13 -17.61
CA ASP A 91 7.66 14.14 -18.37
C ASP A 91 7.21 12.70 -18.08
N HIS A 92 6.45 12.12 -19.00
CA HIS A 92 6.00 10.72 -18.92
C HIS A 92 6.65 9.83 -19.99
N THR A 93 7.69 10.31 -20.67
CA THR A 93 8.28 9.65 -21.84
C THR A 93 8.73 8.21 -21.52
N ALA A 94 9.22 7.97 -20.30
CA ALA A 94 9.62 6.64 -19.85
C ALA A 94 8.46 5.62 -19.75
N LEU A 95 7.20 6.08 -19.77
CA LEU A 95 6.02 5.22 -19.73
C LEU A 95 5.45 4.87 -21.11
N GLU A 96 5.84 5.62 -22.15
CA GLU A 96 5.27 5.48 -23.49
C GLU A 96 5.63 4.13 -24.14
N GLY A 97 4.67 3.52 -24.83
CA GLY A 97 4.86 2.26 -25.56
C GLY A 97 5.05 1.01 -24.70
N ARG A 98 4.85 1.11 -23.38
CA ARG A 98 4.98 0.01 -22.42
C ARG A 98 3.60 -0.45 -21.93
N THR A 99 3.55 -1.63 -21.31
CA THR A 99 2.30 -2.19 -20.75
C THR A 99 2.53 -2.86 -19.40
N TRP A 100 1.54 -2.76 -18.53
CA TRP A 100 1.55 -3.37 -17.20
C TRP A 100 0.19 -4.04 -16.93
N ASP A 101 0.17 -5.03 -16.05
CA ASP A 101 -1.10 -5.63 -15.65
C ASP A 101 -1.79 -4.73 -14.61
N VAL A 102 -1.02 -4.06 -13.75
CA VAL A 102 -1.57 -3.19 -12.70
C VAL A 102 -0.71 -1.95 -12.48
N VAL A 103 -1.36 -0.81 -12.28
CA VAL A 103 -0.75 0.42 -11.74
C VAL A 103 -1.16 0.62 -10.29
N LEU A 104 -0.19 0.96 -9.45
CA LEU A 104 -0.38 1.41 -8.08
C LEU A 104 -0.05 2.91 -8.00
N ASP A 105 -1.07 3.74 -7.79
CA ASP A 105 -0.92 5.19 -7.57
C ASP A 105 -1.28 5.54 -6.13
N ASN A 106 -0.26 5.56 -5.27
CA ASN A 106 -0.41 5.74 -3.83
C ASN A 106 -0.02 7.13 -3.32
N ASN A 107 0.47 8.00 -4.20
CA ASN A 107 1.05 9.29 -3.83
C ASN A 107 0.64 10.39 -4.81
N ALA A 108 -0.62 10.40 -5.22
CA ALA A 108 -1.17 11.52 -5.97
C ALA A 108 -1.61 12.61 -4.98
N GLN A 109 -0.79 13.65 -4.87
CA GLN A 109 -1.13 14.86 -4.10
C GLN A 109 -1.88 15.89 -4.95
N ASP A 110 -1.91 15.70 -6.26
CA ASP A 110 -2.59 16.55 -7.23
C ASP A 110 -3.46 15.66 -8.12
N TYR A 111 -4.76 15.97 -8.18
CA TYR A 111 -5.73 15.21 -8.99
C TYR A 111 -5.35 15.21 -10.48
N ARG A 112 -4.65 16.25 -10.95
CA ARG A 112 -4.19 16.37 -12.34
C ARG A 112 -3.14 15.32 -12.67
N TRP A 113 -2.36 14.85 -11.70
CA TRP A 113 -1.43 13.74 -11.90
C TRP A 113 -2.16 12.44 -12.17
N VAL A 114 -3.25 12.19 -11.44
CA VAL A 114 -4.11 11.03 -11.66
C VAL A 114 -4.70 11.12 -13.07
N GLN A 115 -5.36 12.23 -13.41
CA GLN A 115 -5.96 12.45 -14.73
C GLN A 115 -4.98 12.21 -15.90
N LYS A 116 -3.78 12.81 -15.83
CA LYS A 116 -2.75 12.63 -16.87
C LYS A 116 -2.31 11.18 -16.98
N SER A 117 -2.01 10.54 -15.85
CA SER A 117 -1.52 9.15 -15.86
C SER A 117 -2.60 8.15 -16.27
N THR A 118 -3.87 8.34 -15.89
CA THR A 118 -4.96 7.48 -16.34
C THR A 118 -5.24 7.64 -17.82
N GLU A 119 -5.18 8.86 -18.36
CA GLU A 119 -5.36 9.10 -19.80
C GLU A 119 -4.22 8.45 -20.61
N LEU A 120 -2.97 8.58 -20.14
CA LEU A 120 -1.81 7.98 -20.78
C LEU A 120 -1.84 6.45 -20.76
N LEU A 121 -2.30 5.86 -19.65
CA LEU A 121 -2.17 4.42 -19.39
C LEU A 121 -3.43 3.61 -19.69
N LYS A 122 -4.54 4.25 -20.11
CA LYS A 122 -5.84 3.59 -20.29
C LYS A 122 -5.83 2.37 -21.22
N ASP A 123 -4.98 2.38 -22.23
CA ASP A 123 -4.84 1.29 -23.22
C ASP A 123 -3.64 0.38 -22.94
N ALA A 124 -2.85 0.71 -21.90
CA ALA A 124 -1.60 0.04 -21.55
C ALA A 124 -1.71 -0.80 -20.27
N VAL A 125 -2.83 -0.68 -19.53
CA VAL A 125 -2.97 -1.22 -18.18
C VAL A 125 -4.35 -1.82 -17.94
N ASP A 126 -4.39 -3.06 -17.46
CA ASP A 126 -5.66 -3.75 -17.17
C ASP A 126 -6.35 -3.20 -15.92
N GLN A 127 -5.57 -2.85 -14.88
CA GLN A 127 -6.10 -2.32 -13.62
C GLN A 127 -5.31 -1.11 -13.12
N TYR A 128 -6.02 -0.01 -12.84
CA TYR A 128 -5.44 1.17 -12.21
C TYR A 128 -5.98 1.31 -10.77
N LEU A 129 -5.10 1.16 -9.77
CA LEU A 129 -5.46 1.29 -8.36
C LEU A 129 -4.95 2.61 -7.82
N PHE A 130 -5.87 3.54 -7.60
CA PHE A 130 -5.60 4.83 -6.96
C PHE A 130 -5.98 4.78 -5.48
N VAL A 131 -5.05 5.16 -4.60
CA VAL A 131 -5.30 5.30 -3.16
C VAL A 131 -5.55 6.77 -2.85
N SER A 132 -6.80 7.11 -2.52
CA SER A 132 -7.20 8.43 -2.07
C SER A 132 -6.95 8.63 -0.56
N SER A 133 -7.31 9.81 -0.04
CA SER A 133 -7.25 10.14 1.37
C SER A 133 -8.65 10.40 1.91
N ILE A 134 -8.84 10.30 3.24
CA ILE A 134 -10.03 10.80 3.92
C ILE A 134 -10.28 12.29 3.64
N SER A 135 -9.23 13.06 3.30
CA SER A 135 -9.34 14.47 2.92
C SER A 135 -10.06 14.69 1.59
N ALA A 136 -10.37 13.62 0.84
CA ALA A 136 -11.21 13.71 -0.35
C ALA A 136 -12.69 13.89 0.00
N TYR A 137 -13.12 13.59 1.23
CA TYR A 137 -14.49 13.82 1.67
C TYR A 137 -14.70 15.29 2.06
N GLU A 138 -15.90 15.79 1.80
CA GLU A 138 -16.33 17.10 2.29
C GLU A 138 -16.39 17.07 3.81
N LEU A 139 -15.86 18.11 4.46
CA LEU A 139 -15.94 18.27 5.91
C LEU A 139 -17.35 18.74 6.28
N GLU A 140 -18.30 17.80 6.37
CA GLU A 140 -19.58 18.08 7.01
C GLU A 140 -19.38 18.07 8.55
N GLY A 141 -19.93 19.07 9.24
CA GLY A 141 -19.54 19.46 10.60
C GLY A 141 -19.47 18.35 11.66
N PHE A 142 -18.48 18.47 12.55
CA PHE A 142 -18.28 17.73 13.82
C PHE A 142 -18.80 16.28 13.87
N GLY A 143 -18.18 15.42 13.05
CA GLY A 143 -18.26 13.96 13.17
C GLY A 143 -17.10 13.31 12.42
N TRP A 144 -16.47 12.28 12.99
CA TRP A 144 -15.37 11.55 12.36
C TRP A 144 -15.84 10.31 11.57
N GLU A 145 -17.14 10.21 11.29
CA GLU A 145 -17.73 9.11 10.52
C GLU A 145 -17.78 9.45 9.03
N PHE A 146 -16.74 9.05 8.30
CA PHE A 146 -16.75 9.02 6.84
C PHE A 146 -17.06 7.60 6.38
N THR A 147 -18.02 7.47 5.48
CA THR A 147 -18.36 6.21 4.81
C THR A 147 -18.07 6.33 3.31
N MET A 148 -17.99 5.21 2.58
CA MET A 148 -17.76 5.24 1.12
C MET A 148 -18.84 6.01 0.33
N VAL A 149 -19.99 6.32 0.95
CA VAL A 149 -21.07 7.11 0.35
C VAL A 149 -21.08 8.57 0.81
N SER A 150 -20.15 8.98 1.68
CA SER A 150 -19.99 10.37 2.10
C SER A 150 -19.60 11.24 0.91
N ARG A 151 -20.07 12.49 0.90
CA ARG A 151 -19.84 13.41 -0.21
C ARG A 151 -18.36 13.73 -0.36
N LEU A 152 -17.87 13.80 -1.60
CA LEU A 152 -16.50 14.22 -1.89
C LEU A 152 -16.40 15.74 -1.94
N ALA A 153 -15.30 16.28 -1.45
CA ALA A 153 -14.96 17.68 -1.57
C ALA A 153 -14.84 18.08 -3.05
N ASN A 154 -15.38 19.24 -3.40
CA ASN A 154 -15.30 19.75 -4.76
C ASN A 154 -13.86 20.20 -5.07
N ALA A 155 -13.17 19.49 -5.97
CA ALA A 155 -11.81 19.81 -6.41
C ALA A 155 -11.68 21.24 -7.03
N ASN A 156 -12.78 21.82 -7.52
CA ASN A 156 -12.82 23.16 -8.09
C ASN A 156 -13.24 24.25 -7.07
N ASN A 157 -13.62 23.87 -5.84
CA ASN A 157 -13.94 24.81 -4.76
C ASN A 157 -13.38 24.26 -3.42
N PRO A 158 -12.07 24.44 -3.17
CA PRO A 158 -11.39 23.85 -2.00
C PRO A 158 -11.80 24.47 -0.66
N THR A 159 -12.60 25.54 -0.65
CA THR A 159 -12.94 26.31 0.56
C THR A 159 -14.30 26.01 1.17
N GLY A 160 -15.14 25.16 0.54
CA GLY A 160 -16.43 24.77 1.13
C GLY A 160 -17.32 25.95 1.54
N GLN A 161 -17.23 27.07 0.80
CA GLN A 161 -18.14 28.21 0.88
C GLN A 161 -18.98 28.30 -0.39
#